data_AF-A0A349QWZ9-F1
#
_entry.id   AF-A0A349QWZ9-F1
#
_cell.length_a   1.000
_cell.length_b   1.000
_cell.length_c   1.000
_cell.angle_alpha   90.00
_cell.angle_beta   90.00
_cell.angle_gamma   90.00
#
_symmetry.space_group_name_H-M   'P 1'
#
loop_
_entity.id
_entity.type
_entity.pdbx_description
1 polymer ?
#
loop_
_entity_poly.entity_id
_entity_poly.type
_entity_poly.pdbx_seq_one_letter_code
_entity_poly.pdbx_strand_id
1 'polypeptide(L)'
;IWTIGSLNTLVAYNEVYGMTGGGANDGVAFDADGYDTNSVTDGDIFEYNYSHDNNGGFMLFMNQSKNIKVRYNVSVNDIGTTRLKKLFLIEKTTYDSREIYNNVFYIKNPTASLFNVMNGVSSGKPYATFSNNIFYTTSTISSLSTQADNGLKFNNNCLFPSSTFTSLNWGTTVRNNNFYEDPVFVNPIGGNGLDAAKGYDVGSGSAALNAGIFISNNGGVDFAGNALPLGNPYVGAFQHAVVANAGSSLADAYVRNGTYASTNYGTTADLVIKSDATSYARKAYAKFDIAMITTPKVSSAKLKMYVAGVNTAPQRTINIYTTSTTSWLENSINWNNAPMDTVLVGKISVSGIGLQTVDVTSAINRLLTGTDRKVSFLFLNTAAASSTNDMSFSSREATANKPTLELLY
;
A
#
# COMPACT_ATOMS: atom_id res chain seq x y z
N ILE A 1 7.17 0.80 -25.33
CA ILE A 1 7.59 -0.61 -25.05
C ILE A 1 6.48 -1.51 -25.54
N TRP A 2 6.79 -2.62 -26.23
CA TRP A 2 5.76 -3.41 -26.91
C TRP A 2 6.06 -4.91 -26.86
N THR A 3 5.03 -5.73 -27.04
CA THR A 3 5.13 -7.19 -27.10
C THR A 3 4.46 -7.73 -28.37
N ILE A 4 5.07 -8.72 -29.03
CA ILE A 4 4.55 -9.39 -30.23
C ILE A 4 4.85 -10.88 -30.23
N GLY A 5 3.86 -11.71 -30.60
CA GLY A 5 4.03 -13.17 -30.60
C GLY A 5 4.44 -13.72 -29.24
N SER A 6 4.04 -13.04 -28.17
CA SER A 6 4.47 -13.29 -26.80
C SER A 6 3.48 -14.13 -26.02
N LEU A 7 4.00 -14.79 -24.96
CA LEU A 7 3.21 -15.59 -24.05
C LEU A 7 3.59 -15.27 -22.60
N ASN A 8 2.66 -14.75 -21.82
CA ASN A 8 2.81 -14.41 -20.40
C ASN A 8 3.98 -13.46 -20.09
N THR A 9 4.23 -12.49 -20.97
CA THR A 9 5.28 -11.48 -20.78
C THR A 9 4.86 -10.46 -19.74
N LEU A 10 5.77 -10.16 -18.81
CA LEU A 10 5.60 -9.12 -17.81
C LEU A 10 6.37 -7.86 -18.22
N VAL A 11 5.63 -6.77 -18.44
CA VAL A 11 6.17 -5.42 -18.64
C VAL A 11 5.89 -4.60 -17.38
N ALA A 12 6.89 -4.47 -16.50
CA ALA A 12 6.72 -3.80 -15.22
C ALA A 12 7.85 -2.87 -14.81
N TYR A 13 7.51 -1.86 -14.00
CA TYR A 13 8.44 -0.88 -13.43
C TYR A 13 9.22 -0.07 -14.49
N ASN A 14 8.57 0.24 -15.61
CA ASN A 14 9.16 1.04 -16.68
C ASN A 14 8.68 2.48 -16.64
N GLU A 15 9.50 3.37 -17.19
CA GLU A 15 9.12 4.73 -17.54
C GLU A 15 9.19 4.92 -19.07
N VAL A 16 8.12 5.45 -19.68
CA VAL A 16 8.09 5.75 -21.12
C VAL A 16 7.55 7.16 -21.35
N TYR A 17 8.35 8.03 -21.96
CA TYR A 17 7.95 9.43 -22.14
C TYR A 17 8.47 10.10 -23.39
N GLY A 18 7.80 11.19 -23.77
CA GLY A 18 8.26 12.12 -24.80
C GLY A 18 8.32 11.54 -26.21
N MET A 19 7.61 10.45 -26.50
CA MET A 19 7.59 9.87 -27.84
C MET A 19 6.96 10.84 -28.85
N THR A 20 7.75 11.24 -29.85
CA THR A 20 7.31 12.11 -30.97
C THR A 20 7.21 11.37 -32.31
N GLY A 21 7.76 10.15 -32.38
CA GLY A 21 7.72 9.26 -33.55
C GLY A 21 6.42 8.45 -33.66
N GLY A 22 6.38 7.48 -34.58
CA GLY A 22 5.22 6.62 -34.84
C GLY A 22 4.26 7.18 -35.90
N GLY A 23 3.65 6.30 -36.69
CA GLY A 23 2.59 6.67 -37.62
C GLY A 23 1.33 7.17 -36.91
N ALA A 24 0.24 7.40 -37.65
CA ALA A 24 -1.04 7.76 -37.05
C ALA A 24 -1.54 6.72 -36.02
N ASN A 25 -1.10 5.48 -36.21
CA ASN A 25 -1.52 4.31 -35.43
C ASN A 25 -0.49 3.88 -34.37
N ASP A 26 0.66 4.55 -34.25
CA ASP A 26 1.73 4.12 -33.33
C ASP A 26 2.17 5.27 -32.40
N GLY A 27 3.33 5.09 -31.76
CA GLY A 27 3.94 6.07 -30.87
C GLY A 27 3.30 6.11 -29.48
N VAL A 28 2.53 5.07 -29.14
CA VAL A 28 1.99 4.84 -27.80
C VAL A 28 3.10 4.46 -26.81
N ALA A 29 2.85 4.67 -25.52
CA ALA A 29 3.77 4.24 -24.48
C ALA A 29 3.93 2.72 -24.43
N PHE A 30 2.81 1.99 -24.52
CA PHE A 30 2.74 0.54 -24.43
C PHE A 30 1.91 -0.07 -25.56
N ASP A 31 2.24 -1.28 -25.97
CA ASP A 31 1.56 -1.97 -27.07
C ASP A 31 1.57 -3.49 -26.88
N ALA A 32 0.37 -4.09 -26.93
CA ALA A 32 0.19 -5.52 -27.07
C ALA A 32 -0.13 -5.84 -28.54
N ASP A 33 0.93 -6.12 -29.30
CA ASP A 33 0.97 -6.23 -30.75
C ASP A 33 0.80 -7.70 -31.18
N GLY A 34 -0.44 -8.18 -31.20
CA GLY A 34 -0.77 -9.42 -31.88
C GLY A 34 -1.27 -9.14 -33.29
N TYR A 35 -0.39 -9.14 -34.30
CA TYR A 35 -0.73 -8.76 -35.68
C TYR A 35 -1.56 -9.82 -36.42
N ASP A 36 -1.20 -11.10 -36.28
CA ASP A 36 -1.84 -12.21 -36.98
C ASP A 36 -1.87 -13.50 -36.15
N THR A 37 -2.47 -14.56 -36.70
CA THR A 37 -2.62 -15.84 -35.99
C THR A 37 -1.29 -16.55 -35.72
N ASN A 38 -0.18 -16.11 -36.33
CA ASN A 38 1.16 -16.64 -36.09
C ASN A 38 1.93 -15.82 -35.05
N SER A 39 1.46 -14.61 -34.74
CA SER A 39 2.09 -13.63 -33.84
C SER A 39 1.17 -13.23 -32.69
N VAL A 40 0.30 -14.14 -32.25
CA VAL A 40 -0.63 -13.93 -31.13
C VAL A 40 0.14 -13.52 -29.87
N THR A 41 -0.36 -12.46 -29.21
CA THR A 41 0.13 -11.99 -27.91
C THR A 41 -0.87 -12.43 -26.84
N ASP A 42 -0.47 -13.32 -25.93
CA ASP A 42 -1.37 -14.03 -25.02
C ASP A 42 -0.90 -13.98 -23.56
N GLY A 43 -1.73 -13.45 -22.67
CA GLY A 43 -1.48 -13.50 -21.22
C GLY A 43 -0.54 -12.42 -20.70
N ASP A 44 -0.13 -11.48 -21.54
CA ASP A 44 0.81 -10.42 -21.16
C ASP A 44 0.23 -9.45 -20.13
N ILE A 45 1.12 -8.95 -19.26
CA ILE A 45 0.79 -8.08 -18.14
C ILE A 45 1.62 -6.80 -18.23
N PHE A 46 0.95 -5.66 -18.19
CA PHE A 46 1.56 -4.33 -18.09
C PHE A 46 1.21 -3.74 -16.72
N GLU A 47 2.18 -3.70 -15.80
CA GLU A 47 1.94 -3.25 -14.43
C GLU A 47 2.99 -2.33 -13.83
N TYR A 48 2.58 -1.43 -12.93
CA TYR A 48 3.50 -0.54 -12.20
C TYR A 48 4.38 0.32 -13.11
N ASN A 49 3.90 0.62 -14.32
CA ASN A 49 4.60 1.47 -15.27
C ASN A 49 4.12 2.91 -15.18
N TYR A 50 5.03 3.83 -15.41
CA TYR A 50 4.75 5.25 -15.54
C TYR A 50 4.96 5.68 -16.99
N SER A 51 4.01 6.42 -17.54
CA SER A 51 4.20 7.03 -18.86
C SER A 51 3.74 8.46 -18.86
N HIS A 52 4.42 9.30 -19.63
CA HIS A 52 3.98 10.67 -19.77
C HIS A 52 4.37 11.36 -21.08
N ASP A 53 3.50 12.28 -21.49
CA ASP A 53 3.72 13.17 -22.64
C ASP A 53 4.07 12.43 -23.94
N ASN A 54 3.56 11.20 -24.13
CA ASN A 54 3.73 10.46 -25.38
C ASN A 54 2.71 10.92 -26.43
N ASN A 55 3.19 11.18 -27.65
CA ASN A 55 2.34 11.74 -28.70
C ASN A 55 1.34 10.73 -29.29
N GLY A 56 1.62 9.42 -29.22
CA GLY A 56 0.75 8.39 -29.80
C GLY A 56 -0.32 7.85 -28.86
N GLY A 57 -0.23 8.14 -27.55
CA GLY A 57 -1.16 7.66 -26.53
C GLY A 57 -0.52 6.78 -25.47
N PHE A 58 -1.34 6.20 -24.60
CA PHE A 58 -0.89 5.29 -23.55
C PHE A 58 -0.74 3.86 -24.06
N MET A 59 -1.80 3.25 -24.62
CA MET A 59 -1.83 1.83 -24.92
C MET A 59 -2.43 1.50 -26.28
N LEU A 60 -1.80 0.57 -27.01
CA LEU A 60 -2.31 -0.05 -28.22
C LEU A 60 -2.66 -1.52 -27.96
N PHE A 61 -3.79 -1.96 -28.53
CA PHE A 61 -4.16 -3.38 -28.60
C PHE A 61 -4.45 -3.79 -30.04
N MET A 62 -3.60 -4.62 -30.63
CA MET A 62 -3.85 -5.27 -31.93
C MET A 62 -4.81 -6.45 -31.81
N ASN A 63 -5.49 -6.83 -32.88
CA ASN A 63 -6.62 -7.77 -32.85
C ASN A 63 -6.30 -9.17 -32.29
N GLN A 64 -5.06 -9.67 -32.38
CA GLN A 64 -4.65 -10.97 -31.83
C GLN A 64 -4.03 -10.87 -30.43
N SER A 65 -4.16 -9.74 -29.74
CA SER A 65 -3.84 -9.64 -28.31
C SER A 65 -5.01 -10.12 -27.44
N LYS A 66 -4.78 -11.16 -26.64
CA LYS A 66 -5.79 -11.78 -25.75
C LYS A 66 -5.23 -12.07 -24.36
N ASN A 67 -6.13 -12.25 -23.38
CA ASN A 67 -5.81 -12.40 -21.96
C ASN A 67 -4.87 -11.31 -21.40
N ILE A 68 -4.98 -10.07 -21.90
CA ILE A 68 -4.08 -8.97 -21.54
C ILE A 68 -4.55 -8.30 -20.26
N LYS A 69 -3.62 -8.03 -19.34
CA LYS A 69 -3.86 -7.27 -18.12
C LYS A 69 -3.06 -5.98 -18.12
N VAL A 70 -3.72 -4.86 -17.85
CA VAL A 70 -3.08 -3.56 -17.67
C VAL A 70 -3.49 -3.01 -16.32
N ARG A 71 -2.58 -2.98 -15.35
CA ARG A 71 -2.94 -2.66 -13.95
C ARG A 71 -1.94 -1.83 -13.19
N TYR A 72 -2.41 -1.02 -12.23
CA TYR A 72 -1.53 -0.24 -11.36
C TYR A 72 -0.50 0.59 -12.13
N ASN A 73 -0.87 1.12 -13.30
CA ASN A 73 -0.02 2.04 -14.07
C ASN A 73 -0.48 3.49 -13.84
N VAL A 74 0.43 4.43 -14.05
CA VAL A 74 0.14 5.87 -14.05
C VAL A 74 0.51 6.44 -15.41
N SER A 75 -0.47 7.01 -16.11
CA SER A 75 -0.29 7.67 -17.40
C SER A 75 -0.64 9.14 -17.28
N VAL A 76 0.27 10.01 -17.69
CA VAL A 76 0.14 11.46 -17.56
C VAL A 76 0.28 12.11 -18.92
N ASN A 77 -0.81 12.64 -19.42
CA ASN A 77 -0.86 13.43 -20.65
C ASN A 77 -0.44 12.67 -21.93
N ASP A 78 -0.64 11.35 -21.93
CA ASP A 78 -0.48 10.51 -23.13
C ASP A 78 -1.69 10.66 -24.06
N ILE A 79 -1.89 11.87 -24.60
CA ILE A 79 -2.90 12.20 -25.61
C ILE A 79 -2.25 12.81 -26.86
N GLY A 80 -0.98 13.22 -26.76
CA GLY A 80 -0.25 13.94 -27.79
C GLY A 80 -0.74 15.35 -28.07
N THR A 81 0.09 16.10 -28.79
CA THR A 81 -0.19 17.49 -29.22
C THR A 81 -0.43 17.58 -30.72
N THR A 82 0.04 16.58 -31.47
CA THR A 82 -0.04 16.49 -32.93
C THR A 82 -0.51 15.09 -33.37
N ARG A 83 -0.86 14.93 -34.65
CA ARG A 83 -1.39 13.67 -35.21
C ARG A 83 -2.69 13.21 -34.55
N LEU A 84 -2.94 11.90 -34.55
CA LEU A 84 -4.12 11.29 -33.96
C LEU A 84 -4.02 11.30 -32.44
N LYS A 85 -4.68 12.27 -31.82
CA LYS A 85 -4.78 12.42 -30.36
C LYS A 85 -5.71 11.38 -29.78
N LYS A 86 -5.20 10.55 -28.86
CA LYS A 86 -5.93 9.43 -28.25
C LYS A 86 -5.19 8.96 -27.00
N LEU A 87 -5.92 8.40 -26.05
CA LEU A 87 -5.32 7.68 -24.91
C LEU A 87 -5.10 6.22 -25.28
N PHE A 88 -6.07 5.62 -25.96
CA PHE A 88 -6.02 4.22 -26.38
C PHE A 88 -6.24 4.10 -27.88
N LEU A 89 -5.49 3.19 -28.50
CA LEU A 89 -5.81 2.67 -29.82
C LEU A 89 -6.22 1.20 -29.69
N ILE A 90 -7.44 0.88 -30.14
CA ILE A 90 -8.00 -0.46 -29.97
C ILE A 90 -8.41 -0.98 -31.34
N GLU A 91 -7.72 -2.01 -31.81
CA GLU A 91 -8.20 -2.78 -32.95
C GLU A 91 -9.27 -3.77 -32.49
N LYS A 92 -10.35 -3.87 -33.29
CA LYS A 92 -11.45 -4.80 -33.03
C LYS A 92 -10.96 -6.24 -32.98
N THR A 93 -11.53 -7.00 -32.06
CA THR A 93 -11.21 -8.41 -31.85
C THR A 93 -12.45 -9.22 -31.49
N THR A 94 -12.37 -10.54 -31.62
CA THR A 94 -13.34 -11.49 -31.09
C THR A 94 -13.02 -11.91 -29.64
N TYR A 95 -11.85 -11.54 -29.11
CA TYR A 95 -11.44 -11.86 -27.74
C TYR A 95 -11.94 -10.82 -26.73
N ASP A 96 -12.83 -11.22 -25.82
CA ASP A 96 -13.36 -10.38 -24.74
C ASP A 96 -12.58 -10.59 -23.43
N SER A 97 -11.25 -10.39 -23.52
CA SER A 97 -10.29 -10.81 -22.48
C SER A 97 -9.19 -9.77 -22.24
N ARG A 98 -9.49 -8.48 -22.43
CA ARG A 98 -8.57 -7.36 -22.14
C ARG A 98 -9.06 -6.65 -20.90
N GLU A 99 -8.31 -6.75 -19.81
CA GLU A 99 -8.66 -6.24 -18.48
C GLU A 99 -7.75 -5.07 -18.11
N ILE A 100 -8.33 -3.89 -17.93
CA ILE A 100 -7.62 -2.66 -17.57
C ILE A 100 -8.14 -2.21 -16.22
N TYR A 101 -7.35 -2.33 -15.15
CA TYR A 101 -7.85 -2.00 -13.82
C TYR A 101 -6.86 -1.35 -12.87
N ASN A 102 -7.37 -0.56 -11.93
CA ASN A 102 -6.52 0.09 -10.93
C ASN A 102 -5.42 0.96 -11.55
N ASN A 103 -5.68 1.65 -12.67
CA ASN A 103 -4.73 2.60 -13.27
C ASN A 103 -5.15 4.05 -12.97
N VAL A 104 -4.22 4.99 -13.09
CA VAL A 104 -4.49 6.43 -13.13
C VAL A 104 -4.19 6.97 -14.52
N PHE A 105 -5.19 7.60 -15.15
CA PHE A 105 -5.06 8.31 -16.42
C PHE A 105 -5.31 9.80 -16.20
N TYR A 106 -4.24 10.60 -16.16
CA TYR A 106 -4.27 12.03 -15.93
C TYR A 106 -4.10 12.78 -17.26
N ILE A 107 -5.18 13.34 -17.80
CA ILE A 107 -5.26 13.87 -19.17
C ILE A 107 -5.22 15.39 -19.17
N LYS A 108 -4.15 15.98 -19.74
CA LYS A 108 -3.96 17.44 -19.81
C LYS A 108 -4.25 18.04 -21.18
N ASN A 109 -4.08 17.29 -22.27
CA ASN A 109 -4.34 17.76 -23.63
C ASN A 109 -5.79 17.44 -24.07
N PRO A 110 -6.38 18.30 -24.92
CA PRO A 110 -7.71 18.04 -25.47
C PRO A 110 -7.67 16.97 -26.56
N THR A 111 -8.76 16.21 -26.68
CA THR A 111 -8.95 15.25 -27.76
C THR A 111 -10.42 15.15 -28.21
N ALA A 112 -10.62 14.83 -29.48
CA ALA A 112 -11.96 14.52 -29.99
C ALA A 112 -12.49 13.18 -29.44
N SER A 113 -11.61 12.21 -29.18
CA SER A 113 -11.99 10.91 -28.61
C SER A 113 -10.84 10.34 -27.77
N LEU A 114 -11.16 9.78 -26.60
CA LEU A 114 -10.17 9.10 -25.76
C LEU A 114 -9.73 7.77 -26.38
N PHE A 115 -10.68 7.03 -26.93
CA PHE A 115 -10.47 5.72 -27.53
C PHE A 115 -10.63 5.82 -29.04
N ASN A 116 -9.56 5.57 -29.78
CA ASN A 116 -9.67 5.40 -31.21
C ASN A 116 -9.80 3.91 -31.53
N VAL A 117 -10.84 3.55 -32.28
CA VAL A 117 -11.12 2.16 -32.67
C VAL A 117 -10.79 1.96 -34.14
N MET A 118 -9.91 1.00 -34.41
CA MET A 118 -9.56 0.57 -35.77
C MET A 118 -10.32 -0.68 -36.17
N ASN A 119 -10.71 -0.73 -37.45
CA ASN A 119 -11.19 -1.96 -38.05
C ASN A 119 -9.97 -2.75 -38.57
N GLY A 120 -9.78 -3.94 -38.02
CA GLY A 120 -8.79 -4.90 -38.50
C GLY A 120 -9.36 -5.89 -39.51
N VAL A 121 -8.70 -7.05 -39.63
CA VAL A 121 -9.25 -8.24 -40.32
C VAL A 121 -10.38 -8.94 -39.56
N SER A 122 -10.75 -8.46 -38.36
CA SER A 122 -11.75 -9.09 -37.48
C SER A 122 -13.10 -8.37 -37.50
N SER A 123 -14.20 -9.13 -37.55
CA SER A 123 -15.59 -8.65 -37.46
C SER A 123 -16.08 -8.40 -36.02
N GLY A 124 -15.17 -8.39 -35.04
CA GLY A 124 -15.49 -8.26 -33.63
C GLY A 124 -15.73 -6.83 -33.14
N LYS A 125 -15.45 -6.60 -31.87
CA LYS A 125 -15.69 -5.33 -31.16
C LYS A 125 -14.41 -4.82 -30.49
N PRO A 126 -14.34 -3.55 -30.07
CA PRO A 126 -13.22 -3.03 -29.27
C PRO A 126 -13.29 -3.56 -27.82
N TYR A 127 -13.28 -4.88 -27.63
CA TYR A 127 -13.44 -5.48 -26.32
C TYR A 127 -12.35 -5.03 -25.34
N ALA A 128 -12.77 -4.39 -24.25
CA ALA A 128 -11.91 -4.02 -23.14
C ALA A 128 -12.78 -3.68 -21.91
N THR A 129 -12.39 -4.21 -20.75
CA THR A 129 -13.06 -3.97 -19.48
C THR A 129 -12.21 -3.06 -18.60
N PHE A 130 -12.74 -1.90 -18.26
CA PHE A 130 -12.12 -0.90 -17.39
C PHE A 130 -12.75 -0.96 -16.00
N SER A 131 -11.97 -1.33 -14.98
CA SER A 131 -12.45 -1.36 -13.59
C SER A 131 -11.52 -0.68 -12.60
N ASN A 132 -12.04 -0.03 -11.55
CA ASN A 132 -11.22 0.62 -10.53
C ASN A 132 -10.18 1.63 -11.07
N ASN A 133 -10.34 2.16 -12.27
CA ASN A 133 -9.42 3.18 -12.79
C ASN A 133 -9.85 4.58 -12.35
N ILE A 134 -8.90 5.50 -12.28
CA ILE A 134 -9.17 6.94 -12.23
C ILE A 134 -8.91 7.51 -13.62
N PHE A 135 -9.94 8.09 -14.24
CA PHE A 135 -9.80 8.96 -15.40
C PHE A 135 -10.00 10.40 -14.95
N TYR A 136 -8.93 11.18 -14.98
CA TYR A 136 -8.95 12.59 -14.59
C TYR A 136 -8.59 13.44 -15.79
N THR A 137 -9.32 14.52 -16.07
CA THR A 137 -8.93 15.47 -17.12
C THR A 137 -9.05 16.93 -16.72
N THR A 138 -8.09 17.74 -17.17
CA THR A 138 -8.15 19.22 -17.11
C THR A 138 -8.53 19.84 -18.45
N SER A 139 -8.91 19.03 -19.44
CA SER A 139 -9.07 19.44 -20.83
C SER A 139 -10.40 18.96 -21.42
N THR A 140 -10.73 19.50 -22.59
CA THR A 140 -11.96 19.11 -23.30
C THR A 140 -11.81 17.76 -23.97
N ILE A 141 -12.82 16.91 -23.77
CA ILE A 141 -12.98 15.62 -24.43
C ILE A 141 -14.36 15.61 -25.07
N SER A 142 -14.44 15.41 -26.39
CA SER A 142 -15.72 15.50 -27.12
C SER A 142 -16.50 14.18 -27.13
N SER A 143 -15.82 13.04 -27.13
CA SER A 143 -16.43 11.70 -27.16
C SER A 143 -15.60 10.72 -26.36
N LEU A 144 -16.24 9.66 -25.85
CA LEU A 144 -15.50 8.53 -25.30
C LEU A 144 -14.65 7.90 -26.42
N SER A 145 -15.31 7.46 -27.48
CA SER A 145 -14.71 6.65 -28.53
C SER A 145 -15.18 7.05 -29.92
N THR A 146 -14.37 6.76 -30.93
CA THR A 146 -14.81 6.79 -32.33
C THR A 146 -15.84 5.68 -32.64
N GLN A 147 -15.89 4.61 -31.83
CA GLN A 147 -16.90 3.56 -31.90
C GLN A 147 -17.29 3.10 -30.48
N ALA A 148 -18.10 3.90 -29.79
CA ALA A 148 -18.59 3.58 -28.44
C ALA A 148 -19.71 2.53 -28.48
N ASP A 149 -19.32 1.25 -28.44
CA ASP A 149 -20.25 0.12 -28.40
C ASP A 149 -20.14 -0.71 -27.12
N ASN A 150 -20.95 -1.77 -27.01
CA ASN A 150 -20.99 -2.66 -25.85
C ASN A 150 -19.80 -3.63 -25.73
N GLY A 151 -18.78 -3.53 -26.58
CA GLY A 151 -17.48 -4.17 -26.37
C GLY A 151 -16.64 -3.44 -25.31
N LEU A 152 -16.81 -2.12 -25.20
CA LEU A 152 -16.23 -1.33 -24.11
C LEU A 152 -17.13 -1.44 -22.87
N LYS A 153 -16.50 -1.71 -21.72
CA LYS A 153 -17.20 -1.88 -20.44
C LYS A 153 -16.49 -1.09 -19.36
N PHE A 154 -17.24 -0.26 -18.63
CA PHE A 154 -16.73 0.55 -17.53
C PHE A 154 -17.47 0.19 -16.25
N ASN A 155 -16.76 -0.40 -15.29
CA ASN A 155 -17.32 -0.82 -14.02
C ASN A 155 -16.53 -0.24 -12.84
N ASN A 156 -17.15 0.54 -11.96
CA ASN A 156 -16.51 1.02 -10.74
C ASN A 156 -15.24 1.86 -10.96
N ASN A 157 -15.27 2.78 -11.92
CA ASN A 157 -14.20 3.75 -12.17
C ASN A 157 -14.55 5.12 -11.56
N CYS A 158 -13.52 5.88 -11.19
CA CYS A 158 -13.63 7.30 -10.90
C CYS A 158 -13.43 8.09 -12.19
N LEU A 159 -14.43 8.90 -12.58
CA LEU A 159 -14.46 9.65 -13.83
C LEU A 159 -14.60 11.15 -13.54
N PHE A 160 -13.50 11.91 -13.54
CA PHE A 160 -13.48 13.29 -13.09
C PHE A 160 -12.89 14.28 -14.14
N PRO A 161 -13.49 15.46 -14.36
CA PRO A 161 -14.66 16.00 -13.68
C PRO A 161 -15.98 15.39 -14.20
N SER A 162 -16.98 15.36 -13.31
CA SER A 162 -18.33 14.87 -13.63
C SER A 162 -18.90 15.53 -14.89
N SER A 163 -18.74 16.84 -15.05
CA SER A 163 -19.25 17.60 -16.20
C SER A 163 -18.73 17.08 -17.54
N THR A 164 -17.45 16.70 -17.62
CA THR A 164 -16.88 16.13 -18.85
C THR A 164 -17.41 14.72 -19.07
N PHE A 165 -17.28 13.82 -18.09
CA PHE A 165 -17.57 12.40 -18.32
C PHE A 165 -19.07 12.07 -18.41
N THR A 166 -19.94 12.86 -17.79
CA THR A 166 -21.40 12.68 -17.94
C THR A 166 -21.92 13.22 -19.29
N SER A 167 -21.21 14.15 -19.92
CA SER A 167 -21.60 14.74 -21.22
C SER A 167 -21.04 14.01 -22.44
N LEU A 168 -20.10 13.06 -22.26
CA LEU A 168 -19.55 12.28 -23.38
C LEU A 168 -20.64 11.47 -24.10
N ASN A 169 -20.45 11.28 -25.41
CA ASN A 169 -21.18 10.26 -26.14
C ASN A 169 -20.67 8.86 -25.75
N TRP A 170 -21.46 8.13 -24.97
CA TRP A 170 -21.18 6.77 -24.53
C TRP A 170 -21.74 5.69 -25.48
N GLY A 171 -22.51 6.06 -26.51
CA GLY A 171 -23.14 5.10 -27.43
C GLY A 171 -23.84 3.94 -26.70
N THR A 172 -23.42 2.70 -26.98
CA THR A 172 -23.93 1.49 -26.30
C THR A 172 -22.93 0.88 -25.31
N THR A 173 -21.89 1.63 -24.93
CA THR A 173 -20.91 1.21 -23.91
C THR A 173 -21.58 0.87 -22.59
N VAL A 174 -21.18 -0.26 -22.01
CA VAL A 174 -21.72 -0.76 -20.74
C VAL A 174 -21.11 0.05 -19.60
N ARG A 175 -21.94 0.58 -18.70
CA ARG A 175 -21.52 1.39 -17.56
C ARG A 175 -22.22 0.95 -16.29
N ASN A 176 -21.45 0.55 -15.28
CA ASN A 176 -21.96 0.15 -13.97
C ASN A 176 -21.11 0.79 -12.86
N ASN A 177 -21.74 1.25 -11.78
CA ASN A 177 -21.08 1.65 -10.53
C ASN A 177 -19.95 2.70 -10.65
N ASN A 178 -19.84 3.43 -11.76
CA ASN A 178 -18.85 4.50 -11.89
C ASN A 178 -19.29 5.72 -11.06
N PHE A 179 -18.31 6.43 -10.53
CA PHE A 179 -18.51 7.61 -9.69
C PHE A 179 -17.64 8.77 -10.22
N TYR A 180 -17.92 10.00 -9.78
CA TYR A 180 -17.51 11.22 -10.48
C TYR A 180 -16.93 12.31 -9.57
N GLU A 181 -16.55 11.93 -8.35
CA GLU A 181 -15.96 12.76 -7.32
C GLU A 181 -14.49 13.05 -7.63
N ASP A 182 -13.98 14.17 -7.11
CA ASP A 182 -12.56 14.51 -7.24
C ASP A 182 -11.72 13.43 -6.54
N PRO A 183 -10.71 12.82 -7.21
CA PRO A 183 -9.80 11.90 -6.55
C PRO A 183 -8.91 12.57 -5.50
N VAL A 184 -8.87 13.91 -5.42
CA VAL A 184 -8.10 14.71 -4.44
C VAL A 184 -6.63 14.31 -4.47
N PHE A 185 -6.00 14.36 -5.65
CA PHE A 185 -4.59 13.97 -5.78
C PHE A 185 -3.68 14.79 -4.86
N VAL A 186 -2.67 14.14 -4.27
CA VAL A 186 -1.77 14.76 -3.29
C VAL A 186 -0.92 15.87 -3.90
N ASN A 187 -0.24 15.60 -5.01
CA ASN A 187 0.65 16.56 -5.66
C ASN A 187 0.88 16.22 -7.16
N PRO A 188 -0.12 16.38 -8.04
CA PRO A 188 -0.11 15.88 -9.42
C PRO A 188 0.75 16.73 -10.38
N ILE A 189 2.03 16.95 -10.03
CA ILE A 189 2.98 17.74 -10.84
C ILE A 189 3.52 16.89 -12.01
N GLY A 190 3.78 15.60 -11.77
CA GLY A 190 4.51 14.74 -12.70
C GLY A 190 5.99 15.10 -12.81
N GLY A 191 6.62 14.74 -13.92
CA GLY A 191 8.06 14.85 -14.15
C GLY A 191 8.68 13.49 -14.47
N ASN A 192 10.00 13.44 -14.61
CA ASN A 192 10.72 12.21 -14.93
C ASN A 192 11.03 11.38 -13.67
N GLY A 193 11.10 10.06 -13.84
CA GLY A 193 11.31 9.04 -12.82
C GLY A 193 10.01 8.49 -12.27
N LEU A 194 10.00 7.19 -11.93
CA LEU A 194 8.85 6.50 -11.33
C LEU A 194 8.31 7.20 -10.07
N ASP A 195 9.19 7.84 -9.28
CA ASP A 195 8.78 8.58 -8.08
C ASP A 195 7.87 9.78 -8.40
N ALA A 196 7.95 10.36 -9.60
CA ALA A 196 7.06 11.44 -10.02
C ALA A 196 5.60 10.98 -10.11
N ALA A 197 5.37 9.70 -10.37
CA ALA A 197 4.02 9.12 -10.42
C ALA A 197 3.33 9.14 -9.04
N LYS A 198 4.08 9.14 -7.93
CA LYS A 198 3.51 9.17 -6.56
C LYS A 198 2.72 10.44 -6.27
N GLY A 199 2.94 11.51 -7.04
CA GLY A 199 2.13 12.73 -6.97
C GLY A 199 0.65 12.51 -7.32
N TYR A 200 0.34 11.42 -8.02
CA TYR A 200 -1.01 11.02 -8.43
C TYR A 200 -1.65 10.00 -7.48
N ASP A 201 -1.09 9.82 -6.27
CA ASP A 201 -1.79 9.17 -5.17
C ASP A 201 -2.98 10.02 -4.72
N VAL A 202 -4.03 9.36 -4.23
CA VAL A 202 -5.25 9.97 -3.74
C VAL A 202 -5.09 10.43 -2.30
N GLY A 203 -5.63 11.61 -1.97
CA GLY A 203 -5.58 12.17 -0.63
C GLY A 203 -6.57 11.50 0.33
N SER A 204 -6.41 11.76 1.64
CA SER A 204 -7.21 11.17 2.72
C SER A 204 -8.71 11.52 2.70
N GLY A 205 -9.12 12.53 1.95
CA GLY A 205 -10.52 12.91 1.76
C GLY A 205 -11.17 12.36 0.48
N SER A 206 -10.46 11.53 -0.28
CA SER A 206 -10.92 11.05 -1.58
C SER A 206 -12.04 10.00 -1.46
N ALA A 207 -13.03 10.07 -2.34
CA ALA A 207 -14.04 9.02 -2.50
C ALA A 207 -13.47 7.72 -3.11
N ALA A 208 -12.23 7.76 -3.64
CA ALA A 208 -11.56 6.59 -4.19
C ALA A 208 -11.04 5.61 -3.12
N LEU A 209 -10.97 6.04 -1.85
CA LEU A 209 -10.48 5.21 -0.75
C LEU A 209 -11.45 4.05 -0.47
N ASN A 210 -10.94 2.82 -0.49
CA ASN A 210 -11.70 1.56 -0.27
C ASN A 210 -12.94 1.40 -1.17
N ALA A 211 -13.02 2.14 -2.28
CA ALA A 211 -14.17 2.13 -3.18
C ALA A 211 -14.01 1.12 -4.33
N GLY A 212 -12.85 0.48 -4.46
CA GLY A 212 -12.56 -0.49 -5.52
C GLY A 212 -13.34 -1.78 -5.34
N ILE A 213 -13.72 -2.42 -6.45
CA ILE A 213 -14.21 -3.80 -6.42
C ILE A 213 -13.03 -4.76 -6.28
N PHE A 214 -13.22 -5.86 -5.55
CA PHE A 214 -12.20 -6.90 -5.44
C PHE A 214 -12.01 -7.61 -6.80
N ILE A 215 -10.76 -7.67 -7.26
CA ILE A 215 -10.33 -8.39 -8.46
C ILE A 215 -9.31 -9.44 -8.01
N SER A 216 -9.59 -10.72 -8.28
CA SER A 216 -8.69 -11.82 -7.93
C SER A 216 -7.40 -11.78 -8.76
N ASN A 217 -6.29 -12.30 -8.21
CA ASN A 217 -4.99 -12.36 -8.89
C ASN A 217 -4.50 -10.98 -9.38
N ASN A 218 -4.76 -9.93 -8.61
CA ASN A 218 -4.47 -8.53 -8.93
C ASN A 218 -2.98 -8.12 -8.77
N GLY A 219 -2.08 -9.05 -8.45
CA GLY A 219 -0.64 -8.77 -8.29
C GLY A 219 -0.20 -8.53 -6.85
N GLY A 220 -1.14 -8.26 -5.93
CA GLY A 220 -0.90 -8.22 -4.48
C GLY A 220 -0.29 -6.91 -3.95
N VAL A 221 0.19 -6.02 -4.82
CA VAL A 221 0.71 -4.70 -4.45
C VAL A 221 0.18 -3.61 -5.37
N ASP A 222 0.28 -2.35 -4.93
CA ASP A 222 0.00 -1.15 -5.73
C ASP A 222 1.25 -0.65 -6.49
N PHE A 223 1.15 0.50 -7.17
CA PHE A 223 2.27 1.14 -7.87
C PHE A 223 3.44 1.48 -6.92
N ALA A 224 3.16 1.87 -5.67
CA ALA A 224 4.17 2.25 -4.69
C ALA A 224 4.78 1.05 -3.94
N GLY A 225 4.31 -0.18 -4.19
CA GLY A 225 4.77 -1.41 -3.54
C GLY A 225 4.07 -1.71 -2.21
N ASN A 226 2.99 -1.00 -1.86
CA ASN A 226 2.16 -1.28 -0.70
C ASN A 226 1.30 -2.52 -0.96
N ALA A 227 1.12 -3.38 0.05
CA ALA A 227 0.22 -4.52 -0.10
C ALA A 227 -1.23 -4.08 -0.29
N LEU A 228 -1.94 -4.79 -1.15
CA LEU A 228 -3.36 -4.58 -1.35
C LEU A 228 -4.16 -5.18 -0.18
N PRO A 229 -5.26 -4.54 0.25
CA PRO A 229 -6.08 -5.06 1.34
C PRO A 229 -6.79 -6.35 0.93
N LEU A 230 -7.15 -7.17 1.93
CA LEU A 230 -8.04 -8.34 1.72
C LEU A 230 -9.49 -7.95 1.38
N GLY A 231 -9.85 -6.69 1.64
CA GLY A 231 -11.14 -6.10 1.29
C GLY A 231 -11.09 -5.32 -0.03
N ASN A 232 -11.96 -4.32 -0.13
CA ASN A 232 -12.00 -3.43 -1.29
C ASN A 232 -10.71 -2.60 -1.39
N PRO A 233 -9.96 -2.67 -2.50
CA PRO A 233 -8.81 -1.80 -2.71
C PRO A 233 -9.26 -0.36 -2.94
N TYR A 234 -8.30 0.56 -3.02
CA TYR A 234 -8.59 1.88 -3.53
C TYR A 234 -8.88 1.81 -5.04
N VAL A 235 -9.58 2.82 -5.56
CA VAL A 235 -9.69 3.06 -7.01
C VAL A 235 -8.47 3.87 -7.44
N GLY A 236 -7.84 3.49 -8.55
CA GLY A 236 -6.56 4.03 -9.00
C GLY A 236 -5.38 3.10 -8.72
N ALA A 237 -4.17 3.63 -8.91
CA ALA A 237 -2.92 2.87 -8.92
C ALA A 237 -2.22 2.79 -7.56
N PHE A 238 -2.75 3.47 -6.53
CA PHE A 238 -2.12 3.62 -5.23
C PHE A 238 -3.04 3.14 -4.12
N GLN A 239 -2.41 2.65 -3.06
CA GLN A 239 -2.97 2.18 -1.81
C GLN A 239 -2.19 2.84 -0.68
N HIS A 240 -2.87 3.29 0.37
CA HIS A 240 -2.16 3.68 1.60
C HIS A 240 -1.89 2.43 2.42
N ALA A 241 -0.74 2.39 3.09
CA ALA A 241 -0.37 1.29 3.97
C ALA A 241 -1.54 0.94 4.92
N VAL A 242 -1.88 -0.36 4.98
CA VAL A 242 -2.91 -0.83 5.91
C VAL A 242 -2.31 -0.79 7.32
N VAL A 243 -2.74 0.18 8.12
CA VAL A 243 -2.36 0.25 9.54
C VAL A 243 -3.20 -0.78 10.31
N ALA A 244 -2.60 -1.91 10.69
CA ALA A 244 -3.18 -2.72 11.75
C ALA A 244 -2.59 -2.28 13.09
N ASN A 245 -3.46 -1.86 14.00
CA ASN A 245 -3.11 -1.79 15.40
C ASN A 245 -3.26 -3.19 15.99
N ALA A 246 -2.17 -3.79 16.46
CA ALA A 246 -2.27 -4.94 17.36
C ALA A 246 -3.01 -4.62 18.68
N GLY A 247 -3.37 -3.34 18.88
CA GLY A 247 -4.14 -2.85 20.02
C GLY A 247 -3.26 -2.55 21.24
N SER A 248 -3.90 -2.48 22.41
CA SER A 248 -3.18 -2.49 23.69
C SER A 248 -2.47 -3.84 23.91
N SER A 249 -1.43 -3.87 24.74
CA SER A 249 -0.78 -5.12 25.17
C SER A 249 -1.81 -6.19 25.61
N LEU A 250 -1.58 -7.42 25.17
CA LEU A 250 -2.28 -8.63 25.60
C LEU A 250 -2.04 -8.91 27.09
N ALA A 251 -0.82 -8.59 27.55
CA ALA A 251 -0.38 -8.66 28.94
C ALA A 251 0.82 -7.73 29.14
N ASP A 252 0.94 -7.08 30.30
CA ASP A 252 2.14 -6.40 30.76
C ASP A 252 2.30 -6.47 32.29
N ALA A 253 3.54 -6.43 32.75
CA ALA A 253 3.85 -6.44 34.17
C ALA A 253 5.29 -5.97 34.40
N TYR A 254 5.58 -5.40 35.56
CA TYR A 254 6.95 -5.30 36.03
C TYR A 254 7.23 -6.34 37.12
N VAL A 255 8.52 -6.66 37.29
CA VAL A 255 8.99 -7.58 38.32
C VAL A 255 10.12 -6.92 39.11
N ARG A 256 10.22 -7.27 40.40
CA ARG A 256 11.18 -6.69 41.34
C ARG A 256 11.97 -7.78 42.04
N ASN A 257 13.29 -7.62 42.13
CA ASN A 257 14.16 -8.66 42.68
C ASN A 257 14.17 -8.72 44.22
N GLY A 258 14.99 -9.59 44.78
CA GLY A 258 15.24 -9.70 46.22
C GLY A 258 14.01 -10.11 47.01
N THR A 259 13.70 -9.38 48.08
CA THR A 259 12.55 -9.66 48.98
C THR A 259 11.20 -9.69 48.23
N TYR A 260 11.11 -9.01 47.09
CA TYR A 260 9.89 -8.92 46.28
C TYR A 260 9.84 -9.92 45.13
N ALA A 261 10.80 -10.86 45.05
CA ALA A 261 10.97 -11.72 43.89
C ALA A 261 9.75 -12.60 43.56
N SER A 262 8.94 -12.94 44.56
CA SER A 262 7.70 -13.70 44.39
C SER A 262 6.44 -12.84 44.26
N THR A 263 6.56 -11.51 44.33
CA THR A 263 5.42 -10.59 44.22
C THR A 263 5.06 -10.37 42.75
N ASN A 264 3.77 -10.48 42.43
CA ASN A 264 3.23 -10.13 41.11
C ASN A 264 2.77 -8.67 41.10
N TYR A 265 3.03 -7.98 40.00
CA TYR A 265 2.60 -6.59 39.79
C TYR A 265 1.83 -6.41 38.47
N GLY A 266 1.21 -7.46 37.93
CA GLY A 266 0.49 -7.41 36.64
C GLY A 266 -0.86 -6.70 36.69
N THR A 267 -1.20 -6.01 37.78
CA THR A 267 -2.44 -5.24 37.94
C THR A 267 -2.18 -3.77 38.25
N THR A 268 -0.90 -3.35 38.27
CA THR A 268 -0.53 -1.96 38.56
C THR A 268 -0.73 -1.12 37.32
N ALA A 269 -1.18 0.13 37.49
CA ALA A 269 -1.37 1.07 36.38
C ALA A 269 -0.04 1.50 35.72
N ASP A 270 1.10 1.17 36.31
CA ASP A 270 2.44 1.54 35.87
C ASP A 270 3.40 0.35 35.75
N LEU A 271 4.32 0.44 34.78
CA LEU A 271 5.37 -0.52 34.51
C LEU A 271 6.72 0.05 34.93
N VAL A 272 7.15 -0.27 36.15
CA VAL A 272 8.34 0.34 36.76
C VAL A 272 9.63 -0.35 36.31
N ILE A 273 10.63 0.44 35.92
CA ILE A 273 11.95 -0.04 35.52
C ILE A 273 13.01 0.68 36.35
N LYS A 274 13.98 -0.08 36.90
CA LYS A 274 15.07 0.47 37.72
C LYS A 274 16.30 -0.41 37.67
N SER A 275 17.47 0.21 37.46
CA SER A 275 18.76 -0.45 37.66
C SER A 275 19.27 -0.06 39.04
N ASP A 276 19.31 -1.01 39.98
CA ASP A 276 19.66 -0.76 41.37
C ASP A 276 20.12 -2.07 42.03
N ALA A 277 20.46 -2.01 43.32
CA ALA A 277 20.81 -3.15 44.14
C ALA A 277 19.64 -4.15 44.33
N THR A 278 19.96 -5.29 44.94
CA THR A 278 18.98 -6.31 45.34
C THR A 278 17.84 -5.71 46.16
N SER A 279 16.62 -6.16 45.88
CA SER A 279 15.36 -5.61 46.38
C SER A 279 14.94 -4.26 45.79
N TYR A 280 15.69 -3.65 44.87
CA TYR A 280 15.32 -2.38 44.23
C TYR A 280 15.34 -2.43 42.70
N ALA A 281 16.06 -3.39 42.10
CA ALA A 281 16.05 -3.57 40.66
C ALA A 281 14.68 -4.02 40.14
N ARG A 282 14.25 -3.42 39.03
CA ARG A 282 12.97 -3.67 38.38
C ARG A 282 13.12 -3.71 36.87
N LYS A 283 12.36 -4.59 36.23
CA LYS A 283 12.28 -4.71 34.77
C LYS A 283 10.84 -4.97 34.36
N ALA A 284 10.46 -4.52 33.17
CA ALA A 284 9.07 -4.57 32.71
C ALA A 284 8.92 -5.40 31.45
N TYR A 285 7.74 -5.98 31.25
CA TYR A 285 7.39 -6.81 30.12
C TYR A 285 6.11 -6.31 29.48
N ALA A 286 6.02 -6.41 28.15
CA ALA A 286 4.77 -6.21 27.42
C ALA A 286 4.66 -7.24 26.29
N LYS A 287 3.49 -7.84 26.14
CA LYS A 287 3.17 -8.86 25.14
C LYS A 287 2.04 -8.39 24.25
N PHE A 288 2.13 -8.64 22.95
CA PHE A 288 1.12 -8.26 21.95
C PHE A 288 0.73 -9.48 21.11
N ASP A 289 -0.54 -9.51 20.70
CA ASP A 289 -1.04 -10.47 19.71
C ASP A 289 -0.91 -9.86 18.32
N ILE A 290 -0.34 -10.62 17.38
CA ILE A 290 -0.16 -10.23 15.98
C ILE A 290 -0.80 -11.25 15.03
N ALA A 291 -1.74 -12.07 15.51
CA ALA A 291 -2.44 -13.08 14.69
C ALA A 291 -3.23 -12.50 13.52
N MET A 292 -3.59 -11.20 13.59
CA MET A 292 -4.20 -10.47 12.47
C MET A 292 -3.27 -10.32 11.25
N ILE A 293 -1.96 -10.52 11.42
CA ILE A 293 -0.99 -10.42 10.34
C ILE A 293 -0.88 -11.78 9.64
N THR A 294 -1.46 -11.87 8.45
CA THR A 294 -1.42 -13.07 7.60
C THR A 294 -0.35 -13.00 6.51
N THR A 295 0.31 -11.85 6.35
CA THR A 295 1.40 -11.65 5.38
C THR A 295 2.71 -12.23 5.93
N PRO A 296 3.66 -12.62 5.04
CA PRO A 296 4.95 -13.19 5.49
C PRO A 296 5.90 -12.15 6.11
N LYS A 297 5.65 -10.86 5.90
CA LYS A 297 6.43 -9.74 6.45
C LYS A 297 5.57 -8.48 6.56
N VAL A 298 5.96 -7.58 7.46
CA VAL A 298 5.49 -6.20 7.61
C VAL A 298 6.55 -5.24 7.08
N SER A 299 6.13 -4.10 6.53
CA SER A 299 7.02 -3.02 6.07
C SER A 299 7.49 -2.12 7.22
N SER A 300 6.69 -2.00 8.29
CA SER A 300 7.03 -1.26 9.51
C SER A 300 6.32 -1.85 10.73
N ALA A 301 7.02 -1.88 11.87
CA ALA A 301 6.43 -2.13 13.17
C ALA A 301 6.95 -1.14 14.20
N LYS A 302 6.05 -0.37 14.83
CA LYS A 302 6.37 0.65 15.82
C LYS A 302 5.75 0.29 17.18
N LEU A 303 6.61 -0.03 18.14
CA LEU A 303 6.24 -0.20 19.55
C LEU A 303 6.19 1.18 20.20
N LYS A 304 5.03 1.57 20.73
CA LYS A 304 4.83 2.86 21.40
C LYS A 304 4.55 2.65 22.88
N MET A 305 5.38 3.28 23.72
CA MET A 305 5.29 3.21 25.19
C MET A 305 5.28 4.62 25.75
N TYR A 306 4.35 4.93 26.64
CA TYR A 306 4.28 6.26 27.26
C TYR A 306 4.99 6.28 28.60
N VAL A 307 6.04 7.08 28.75
CA VAL A 307 6.73 7.29 30.03
C VAL A 307 5.82 8.12 30.92
N ALA A 308 5.30 7.52 32.00
CA ALA A 308 4.36 8.14 32.94
C ALA A 308 5.06 8.86 34.09
N GLY A 309 6.30 8.46 34.43
CA GLY A 309 7.06 9.07 35.50
C GLY A 309 8.55 8.80 35.38
N VAL A 310 9.36 9.75 35.84
CA VAL A 310 10.82 9.64 35.98
C VAL A 310 11.24 10.24 37.32
N ASN A 311 12.23 9.64 37.98
CA ASN A 311 12.90 10.23 39.14
C ASN A 311 14.04 11.19 38.71
N THR A 312 14.92 11.61 39.63
CA THR A 312 15.84 12.74 39.44
C THR A 312 17.11 12.44 38.62
N ALA A 313 17.38 11.20 38.22
CA ALA A 313 18.49 10.94 37.30
C ALA A 313 18.25 11.66 35.96
N PRO A 314 19.26 12.34 35.39
CA PRO A 314 19.09 13.17 34.19
C PRO A 314 18.78 12.35 32.92
N GLN A 315 19.18 11.07 32.91
CA GLN A 315 18.94 10.17 31.79
C GLN A 315 18.89 8.71 32.24
N ARG A 316 18.09 7.89 31.55
CA ARG A 316 18.05 6.43 31.64
C ARG A 316 18.25 5.83 30.26
N THR A 317 18.95 4.70 30.19
CA THR A 317 19.09 3.93 28.96
C THR A 317 18.23 2.68 29.08
N ILE A 318 17.11 2.64 28.37
CA ILE A 318 16.23 1.47 28.37
C ILE A 318 16.51 0.67 27.10
N ASN A 319 17.10 -0.50 27.29
CA ASN A 319 17.23 -1.49 26.23
C ASN A 319 15.95 -2.33 26.16
N ILE A 320 15.56 -2.67 24.94
CA ILE A 320 14.35 -3.42 24.64
C ILE A 320 14.77 -4.69 23.93
N TYR A 321 14.34 -5.82 24.48
CA TYR A 321 14.68 -7.14 24.00
C TYR A 321 13.42 -7.92 23.65
N THR A 322 13.50 -8.86 22.70
CA THR A 322 12.49 -9.92 22.61
C THR A 322 12.81 -11.02 23.62
N THR A 323 11.78 -11.55 24.28
CA THR A 323 11.93 -12.67 25.21
C THR A 323 12.00 -14.01 24.48
N SER A 324 12.62 -15.01 25.10
CA SER A 324 12.71 -16.37 24.54
C SER A 324 11.38 -17.12 24.43
N THR A 325 10.34 -16.64 25.13
CA THR A 325 8.99 -17.23 25.12
C THR A 325 7.92 -16.18 25.39
N THR A 326 6.69 -16.47 24.96
CA THR A 326 5.47 -15.68 25.17
C THR A 326 4.49 -16.34 26.15
N SER A 327 4.88 -17.47 26.76
CA SER A 327 4.01 -18.31 27.61
C SER A 327 3.72 -17.73 29.00
N TRP A 328 4.43 -16.69 29.42
CA TRP A 328 4.21 -16.06 30.72
C TRP A 328 2.81 -15.44 30.83
N LEU A 329 2.24 -15.51 32.02
CA LEU A 329 0.90 -14.97 32.32
C LEU A 329 1.04 -13.74 33.23
N GLU A 330 0.27 -12.71 32.93
CA GLU A 330 0.27 -11.43 33.64
C GLU A 330 -0.02 -11.56 35.14
N ASN A 331 -0.98 -12.40 35.50
CA ASN A 331 -1.42 -12.61 36.88
C ASN A 331 -0.48 -13.49 37.71
N SER A 332 0.55 -14.09 37.10
CA SER A 332 1.48 -14.99 37.79
C SER A 332 2.95 -14.67 37.59
N ILE A 333 3.30 -13.75 36.68
CA ILE A 333 4.68 -13.37 36.43
C ILE A 333 5.28 -12.67 37.66
N ASN A 334 6.49 -13.05 38.03
CA ASN A 334 7.28 -12.47 39.11
C ASN A 334 8.76 -12.61 38.76
N TRP A 335 9.66 -12.10 39.60
CA TRP A 335 11.09 -12.11 39.27
C TRP A 335 11.65 -13.52 39.04
N ASN A 336 11.13 -14.51 39.76
CA ASN A 336 11.63 -15.89 39.74
C ASN A 336 11.24 -16.66 38.47
N ASN A 337 10.12 -16.30 37.83
CA ASN A 337 9.61 -17.00 36.64
C ASN A 337 9.60 -16.13 35.37
N ALA A 338 9.94 -14.85 35.46
CA ALA A 338 9.93 -13.96 34.32
C ALA A 338 10.96 -14.39 33.28
N PRO A 339 10.58 -14.46 31.98
CA PRO A 339 11.48 -14.89 30.93
C PRO A 339 12.67 -13.93 30.80
N MET A 340 13.79 -14.47 30.31
CA MET A 340 15.03 -13.70 30.12
C MET A 340 15.27 -13.41 28.63
N ASP A 341 16.09 -12.39 28.39
CA ASP A 341 16.35 -11.80 27.07
C ASP A 341 17.33 -12.59 26.25
N THR A 342 17.12 -12.61 24.93
CA THR A 342 18.10 -13.20 24.00
C THR A 342 18.46 -12.29 22.83
N VAL A 343 17.63 -11.31 22.47
CA VAL A 343 17.91 -10.44 21.30
C VAL A 343 17.50 -8.99 21.54
N LEU A 344 18.47 -8.07 21.44
CA LEU A 344 18.23 -6.62 21.48
C LEU A 344 17.50 -6.17 20.21
N VAL A 345 16.41 -5.44 20.38
CA VAL A 345 15.57 -4.94 19.26
C VAL A 345 15.40 -3.42 19.28
N GLY A 346 15.73 -2.76 20.38
CA GLY A 346 15.68 -1.30 20.46
C GLY A 346 16.38 -0.75 21.68
N LYS A 347 16.63 0.55 21.65
CA LYS A 347 17.21 1.31 22.75
C LYS A 347 16.60 2.71 22.76
N ILE A 348 16.19 3.18 23.93
CA ILE A 348 15.70 4.54 24.12
C ILE A 348 16.44 5.25 25.25
N SER A 349 16.58 6.56 25.10
CA SER A 349 17.13 7.46 26.11
C SER A 349 16.00 8.26 26.73
N VAL A 350 15.74 8.07 28.02
CA VAL A 350 14.61 8.71 28.72
C VAL A 350 15.13 9.74 29.72
N SER A 351 14.80 11.02 29.47
CA SER A 351 15.07 12.16 30.36
C SER A 351 13.80 12.79 30.97
N GLY A 352 12.61 12.41 30.47
CA GLY A 352 11.33 12.99 30.89
C GLY A 352 10.13 12.13 30.51
N ILE A 353 8.95 12.63 30.86
CA ILE A 353 7.63 12.04 30.53
C ILE A 353 7.35 12.25 29.03
N GLY A 354 6.67 11.29 28.41
CA GLY A 354 6.24 11.40 27.01
C GLY A 354 6.21 10.08 26.26
N LEU A 355 5.64 10.12 25.06
CA LEU A 355 5.56 8.96 24.18
C LEU A 355 6.94 8.61 23.61
N GLN A 356 7.31 7.34 23.72
CA GLN A 356 8.50 6.76 23.12
C GLN A 356 8.07 5.80 22.02
N THR A 357 8.67 5.92 20.84
CA THR A 357 8.40 5.06 19.69
C THR A 357 9.68 4.32 19.31
N VAL A 358 9.58 3.00 19.18
CA VAL A 358 10.71 2.12 18.88
C VAL A 358 10.38 1.30 17.66
N ASP A 359 11.29 1.32 16.69
CA ASP A 359 11.21 0.45 15.53
C ASP A 359 11.56 -0.98 15.91
N VAL A 360 10.59 -1.89 15.78
CA VAL A 360 10.73 -3.32 16.06
C VAL A 360 10.45 -4.16 14.83
N THR A 361 10.52 -3.57 13.63
CA THR A 361 10.18 -4.22 12.34
C THR A 361 10.92 -5.53 12.14
N SER A 362 12.24 -5.54 12.34
CA SER A 362 13.07 -6.75 12.22
C SER A 362 12.67 -7.85 13.21
N ALA A 363 12.22 -7.46 14.41
CA ALA A 363 11.78 -8.41 15.44
C ALA A 363 10.47 -9.09 15.03
N ILE A 364 9.51 -8.31 14.54
CA ILE A 364 8.22 -8.82 14.04
C ILE A 364 8.43 -9.71 12.82
N ASN A 365 9.23 -9.27 11.84
CA ASN A 365 9.52 -10.06 10.64
C ASN A 365 10.21 -11.38 10.95
N ARG A 366 11.11 -11.43 11.94
CA ARG A 366 11.69 -12.70 12.41
C ARG A 366 10.63 -13.62 13.05
N LEU A 367 9.65 -13.06 13.74
CA LEU A 367 8.62 -13.84 14.43
C LEU A 367 7.57 -14.40 13.44
N LEU A 368 7.26 -13.65 12.39
CA LEU A 368 6.32 -14.07 11.32
C LEU A 368 6.81 -15.29 10.52
N THR A 369 8.11 -15.62 10.56
CA THR A 369 8.63 -16.87 9.97
C THR A 369 8.29 -18.12 10.79
N GLY A 370 7.94 -17.96 12.07
CA GLY A 370 7.51 -19.04 12.96
C GLY A 370 6.00 -19.24 12.94
N THR A 371 5.49 -20.02 13.90
CA THR A 371 4.04 -20.29 14.08
C THR A 371 3.43 -19.52 15.26
N ASP A 372 4.23 -19.07 16.23
CA ASP A 372 3.72 -18.19 17.29
C ASP A 372 3.31 -16.85 16.67
N ARG A 373 2.17 -16.33 17.09
CA ARG A 373 1.62 -15.04 16.65
C ARG A 373 1.52 -14.08 17.82
N LYS A 374 2.36 -14.27 18.83
CA LYS A 374 2.54 -13.33 19.93
C LYS A 374 3.99 -12.86 19.94
N VAL A 375 4.19 -11.59 20.29
CA VAL A 375 5.52 -11.03 20.55
C VAL A 375 5.58 -10.54 21.98
N SER A 376 6.69 -10.78 22.65
CA SER A 376 6.92 -10.35 24.04
C SER A 376 8.23 -9.58 24.14
N PHE A 377 8.16 -8.40 24.75
CA PHE A 377 9.26 -7.46 24.91
C PHE A 377 9.63 -7.32 26.40
N LEU A 378 10.92 -7.26 26.69
CA LEU A 378 11.48 -6.88 28.00
C LEU A 378 12.16 -5.52 27.89
N PHE A 379 11.79 -4.64 28.81
CA PHE A 379 12.37 -3.32 29.01
C PHE A 379 13.30 -3.33 30.23
N LEU A 380 14.57 -3.05 29.99
CA LEU A 380 15.62 -3.11 31.01
C LEU A 380 16.42 -1.81 31.02
N ASN A 381 16.54 -1.18 32.18
CA ASN A 381 17.50 -0.09 32.36
C ASN A 381 18.90 -0.70 32.48
N THR A 382 19.76 -0.45 31.50
CA THR A 382 21.14 -0.98 31.47
C THR A 382 22.18 0.04 31.89
N ALA A 383 21.76 1.20 32.38
CA ALA A 383 22.65 2.15 33.03
C ALA A 383 23.18 1.60 34.37
N ALA A 384 24.22 2.26 34.90
CA ALA A 384 24.75 1.96 36.23
C ALA A 384 23.66 2.03 37.31
N ALA A 385 23.80 1.17 38.32
CA ALA A 385 22.86 1.11 39.44
C ALA A 385 22.78 2.47 40.15
N SER A 386 21.57 2.96 40.40
CA SER A 386 21.34 4.23 41.07
C SER A 386 19.98 4.28 41.76
N SER A 387 19.94 4.91 42.93
CA SER A 387 18.72 5.11 43.69
C SER A 387 17.72 6.04 43.01
N THR A 388 18.14 6.83 42.02
CA THR A 388 17.34 7.87 41.37
C THR A 388 17.01 7.60 39.89
N ASN A 389 17.38 6.43 39.36
CA ASN A 389 17.19 6.10 37.94
C ASN A 389 15.88 5.33 37.63
N ASP A 390 14.96 5.23 38.58
CA ASP A 390 13.66 4.64 38.34
C ASP A 390 12.81 5.51 37.40
N MET A 391 12.00 4.83 36.60
CA MET A 391 10.97 5.38 35.75
C MET A 391 9.81 4.40 35.62
N SER A 392 8.69 4.86 35.09
CA SER A 392 7.57 4.01 34.72
C SER A 392 7.03 4.30 33.33
N PHE A 393 6.60 3.25 32.64
CA PHE A 393 5.66 3.40 31.53
C PHE A 393 4.22 3.26 32.04
N SER A 394 3.24 3.78 31.29
CA SER A 394 1.84 3.39 31.46
C SER A 394 1.67 1.90 31.10
N SER A 395 0.93 1.17 31.93
CA SER A 395 0.50 -0.22 31.68
C SER A 395 -0.78 -0.28 30.84
N ARG A 396 -1.27 -1.48 30.53
CA ARG A 396 -2.61 -1.66 29.96
C ARG A 396 -3.75 -1.42 30.96
N GLU A 397 -3.46 -1.41 32.26
CA GLU A 397 -4.38 -1.09 33.36
C GLU A 397 -4.54 0.43 33.52
N ALA A 398 -3.66 1.23 32.92
CA ALA A 398 -3.76 2.69 32.91
C ALA A 398 -5.05 3.16 32.22
N THR A 399 -5.60 4.31 32.64
CA THR A 399 -6.82 4.88 32.03
C THR A 399 -6.58 5.44 30.63
N ALA A 400 -5.34 5.81 30.30
CA ALA A 400 -4.92 6.37 29.02
C ALA A 400 -3.46 5.98 28.71
N ASN A 401 -3.00 6.27 27.49
CA ASN A 401 -1.61 6.10 27.06
C ASN A 401 -1.06 4.66 27.20
N LYS A 402 -1.93 3.67 27.03
CA LYS A 402 -1.58 2.25 27.10
C LYS A 402 -0.51 1.89 26.05
N PRO A 403 0.32 0.86 26.30
CA PRO A 403 1.26 0.33 25.31
C PRO A 403 0.55 -0.04 24.01
N THR A 404 1.12 0.31 22.85
CA THR A 404 0.57 -0.10 21.54
C THR A 404 1.65 -0.59 20.60
N LEU A 405 1.30 -1.53 19.73
CA LEU A 405 2.13 -1.96 18.61
C LEU A 405 1.38 -1.65 17.30
N GLU A 406 1.95 -0.74 16.50
CA GLU A 406 1.42 -0.34 15.20
C GLU A 406 2.18 -1.05 14.09
N LEU A 407 1.46 -1.68 13.17
CA LEU A 407 2.01 -2.49 12.08
C LEU A 407 1.54 -1.94 10.74
N LEU A 408 2.47 -1.77 9.80
CA LEU A 408 2.20 -1.47 8.40
C LEU A 408 2.61 -2.70 7.57
N TYR A 409 1.73 -3.22 6.74
CA TYR A 409 2.03 -4.34 5.84
C TYR A 409 1.41 -4.17 4.47
#